data_AF-A0A9W6EGN0-F1
#
_entry.id   AF-A0A9W6EGN0-F1
#
_cell.length_a   1.000
_cell.length_b   1.000
_cell.length_c   1.000
_cell.angle_alpha   90.00
_cell.angle_beta   90.00
_cell.angle_gamma   90.00
#
_symmetry.space_group_name_H-M   'P 1'
#
loop_
_entity.id
_entity.type
_entity.pdbx_description
1 polymer ?
#
loop_
_entity_poly.entity_id
_entity_poly.type
_entity_poly.pdbx_seq_one_letter_code
_entity_poly.pdbx_strand_id
1 'polypeptide(L)'
;MAIKPPVVLEQLSEPDKKQRAILLKKLHDEPASSQLLAYFERLKEGSATWDVDTYIEGMKRLANLVGPERVIYYDEPLKGLHYPDTFAELWNKANPQQPITVYDRDIRYQCPPSWSNGLKDNHQVLTYEGEAPLGHGLNELLKGPTTIDCGMWVALLLWMGIRYLIGDDLFHAIFKFEKGGFIITQNWDEPINKAGTVGNLLYPFYDSPSLHKIAYFWESQTRIQIKTIHNHESYLAKHLGGLRRLENVVQVDDDYIIFDPGAPQAILSRSGLEEKLMKAYNAPQSFADAERTW
;
A
#
# COMPACT_ATOMS: atom_id res chain seq x y z
N MET A 1 37.42 -1.96 2.67
CA MET A 1 35.95 -2.06 2.78
C MET A 1 35.63 -2.31 4.24
N ALA A 2 35.11 -1.32 4.97
CA ALA A 2 34.83 -1.48 6.39
C ALA A 2 33.60 -2.38 6.56
N ILE A 3 33.79 -3.55 7.15
CA ILE A 3 32.70 -4.43 7.55
C ILE A 3 31.95 -3.68 8.65
N LYS A 4 30.71 -3.25 8.37
CA LYS A 4 29.84 -2.69 9.41
C LYS A 4 29.71 -3.73 10.53
N PRO A 5 29.77 -3.33 11.81
CA PRO A 5 29.59 -4.26 12.91
C PRO A 5 28.24 -4.99 12.75
N PRO A 6 28.15 -6.27 13.16
CA PRO A 6 26.90 -7.02 13.07
C PRO A 6 25.83 -6.27 13.88
N VAL A 7 24.69 -6.01 13.24
CA VAL A 7 23.51 -5.55 13.97
C VAL A 7 23.12 -6.72 14.88
N VAL A 8 23.26 -6.52 16.18
CA VAL A 8 22.83 -7.48 17.18
C VAL A 8 21.30 -7.53 17.12
N LEU A 9 20.78 -8.56 16.45
CA LEU A 9 19.35 -8.87 16.35
C LEU A 9 18.91 -9.57 17.65
N GLU A 10 19.01 -8.87 18.78
CA GLU A 10 18.50 -9.38 20.05
C GLU A 10 16.97 -9.29 20.06
N GLN A 11 16.30 -10.38 20.45
CA GLN A 11 14.86 -10.35 20.68
C GLN A 11 14.57 -9.35 21.80
N LEU A 12 13.60 -8.46 21.58
CA LEU A 12 13.18 -7.52 22.61
C LEU A 12 12.79 -8.24 23.90
N SER A 13 13.12 -7.63 25.03
CA SER A 13 12.62 -8.07 26.33
C SER A 13 11.10 -7.92 26.42
N GLU A 14 10.43 -8.68 27.28
CA GLU A 14 8.98 -8.53 27.48
C GLU A 14 8.55 -7.11 27.92
N PRO A 15 9.28 -6.41 28.80
CA PRO A 15 9.03 -4.99 29.07
C PRO A 15 9.07 -4.11 27.82
N ASP A 16 10.04 -4.35 26.93
CA ASP A 16 10.21 -3.59 25.69
C ASP A 16 9.06 -3.84 24.71
N LYS A 17 8.65 -5.10 24.54
CA LYS A 17 7.46 -5.45 23.75
C LYS A 17 6.20 -4.77 24.27
N LYS A 18 6.02 -4.72 25.59
CA LYS A 18 4.89 -4.03 26.21
C LYS A 18 4.94 -2.52 25.96
N GLN A 19 6.11 -1.92 26.08
CA GLN A 19 6.29 -0.50 25.79
C GLN A 19 5.99 -0.18 24.31
N ARG A 20 6.48 -1.01 23.39
CA ARG A 20 6.20 -0.93 21.95
C ARG A 20 4.68 -0.99 21.68
N ALA A 21 3.97 -1.93 22.29
CA ALA A 21 2.52 -2.03 22.15
C ALA A 21 1.77 -0.78 22.66
N ILE A 22 2.24 -0.17 23.76
CA ILE A 22 1.68 1.08 24.28
C ILE A 22 1.90 2.23 23.28
N LEU A 23 3.09 2.33 22.68
CA LEU A 23 3.41 3.35 21.68
C LEU A 23 2.55 3.19 20.42
N LEU A 24 2.42 1.96 19.91
CA LEU A 24 1.55 1.66 18.78
C LEU A 24 0.09 1.98 19.08
N LYS A 25 -0.41 1.61 20.26
CA LYS A 25 -1.78 1.93 20.64
C LYS A 25 -2.01 3.44 20.68
N LYS A 26 -1.10 4.19 21.31
CA LYS A 26 -1.16 5.66 21.33
C LYS A 26 -1.20 6.22 19.91
N LEU A 27 -0.37 5.67 19.03
CA LEU A 27 -0.34 6.05 17.63
C LEU A 27 -1.67 5.74 16.93
N HIS A 28 -2.34 4.61 17.19
CA HIS A 28 -3.67 4.34 16.62
C HIS A 28 -4.76 5.27 17.18
N ASP A 29 -4.72 5.55 18.48
CA ASP A 29 -5.73 6.35 19.20
C ASP A 29 -5.62 7.86 18.89
N GLU A 30 -4.49 8.32 18.35
CA GLU A 30 -4.30 9.73 17.99
C GLU A 30 -5.29 10.16 16.90
N PRO A 31 -5.96 11.33 17.07
CA PRO A 31 -6.94 11.81 16.10
C PRO A 31 -6.31 12.06 14.74
N ALA A 32 -7.12 11.91 13.69
CA ALA A 32 -6.74 12.33 12.35
C ALA A 32 -6.70 13.86 12.26
N SER A 33 -5.83 14.38 11.38
CA SER A 33 -5.79 15.81 11.07
C SER A 33 -7.15 16.30 10.54
N SER A 34 -7.42 17.59 10.69
CA SER A 34 -8.65 18.19 10.17
C SER A 34 -8.77 18.07 8.64
N GLN A 35 -7.65 18.09 7.94
CA GLN A 35 -7.53 17.98 6.49
C GLN A 35 -7.90 16.58 6.02
N LEU A 36 -7.44 15.54 6.73
CA LEU A 36 -7.80 14.16 6.44
C LEU A 36 -9.28 13.89 6.74
N LEU A 37 -9.80 14.44 7.85
CA LEU A 37 -11.22 14.36 8.16
C LEU A 37 -12.09 15.07 7.11
N ALA A 38 -11.69 16.25 6.64
CA ALA A 38 -12.38 16.96 5.56
C ALA A 38 -12.36 16.17 4.24
N TYR A 39 -11.25 15.50 3.93
CA TYR A 39 -11.17 14.59 2.79
C TYR A 39 -12.19 13.44 2.91
N PHE A 40 -12.31 12.83 4.10
CA PHE A 40 -13.30 11.77 4.33
C PHE A 40 -14.73 12.27 4.27
N GLU A 41 -15.01 13.48 4.76
CA GLU A 41 -16.35 14.06 4.69
C GLU A 41 -16.81 14.25 3.24
N ARG A 42 -15.92 14.77 2.38
CA ARG A 42 -16.20 14.92 0.95
C ARG A 42 -16.49 13.57 0.27
N LEU A 43 -15.87 12.48 0.71
CA LEU A 43 -16.16 11.15 0.15
C LEU A 43 -17.57 10.66 0.44
N LYS A 44 -18.30 11.24 1.39
CA LYS A 44 -19.67 10.81 1.69
C LYS A 44 -20.63 11.15 0.56
N GLU A 45 -20.48 12.34 -0.02
CA GLU A 45 -21.35 12.85 -1.08
C GLU A 45 -21.04 12.22 -2.45
N GLY A 46 -19.78 11.83 -2.68
CA GLY A 46 -19.31 11.39 -3.99
C GLY A 46 -19.16 12.55 -4.97
N SER A 47 -19.27 12.26 -6.27
CA SER A 47 -19.26 13.28 -7.31
C SER A 47 -20.65 13.50 -7.91
N ALA A 48 -20.91 14.74 -8.34
CA ALA A 48 -22.09 15.09 -9.12
C ALA A 48 -22.08 14.48 -10.54
N THR A 49 -20.90 14.16 -11.07
CA THR A 49 -20.69 13.55 -12.39
C THR A 49 -20.08 12.18 -12.24
N TRP A 50 -20.63 11.19 -12.94
CA TRP A 50 -20.13 9.82 -12.91
C TRP A 50 -19.54 9.44 -14.26
N ASP A 51 -18.32 9.89 -14.48
CA ASP A 51 -17.53 9.60 -15.68
C ASP A 51 -16.14 9.09 -15.32
N VAL A 52 -15.43 8.63 -16.35
CA VAL A 52 -14.10 8.06 -16.21
C VAL A 52 -13.08 9.09 -15.70
N ASP A 53 -13.24 10.37 -16.06
CA ASP A 53 -12.30 11.42 -15.65
C ASP A 53 -12.45 11.74 -14.15
N THR A 54 -13.68 11.73 -13.64
CA THR A 54 -13.97 11.85 -12.21
C THR A 54 -13.40 10.66 -11.42
N TYR A 55 -13.52 9.44 -11.96
CA TYR A 55 -12.94 8.26 -11.35
C TYR A 55 -11.40 8.35 -11.28
N ILE A 56 -10.77 8.79 -12.38
CA ILE A 56 -9.33 9.06 -12.46
C ILE A 56 -8.91 10.14 -11.46
N GLU A 57 -9.68 11.22 -11.35
CA GLU A 57 -9.43 12.30 -10.39
C GLU A 57 -9.41 11.77 -8.95
N GLY A 58 -10.37 10.91 -8.59
CA GLY A 58 -10.42 10.27 -7.27
C GLY A 58 -9.16 9.48 -6.95
N MET A 59 -8.68 8.69 -7.92
CA MET A 59 -7.41 7.94 -7.78
C MET A 59 -6.21 8.88 -7.62
N LYS A 60 -6.09 9.90 -8.49
CA LYS A 60 -4.98 10.87 -8.45
C LYS A 60 -4.97 11.65 -7.12
N ARG A 61 -6.14 12.04 -6.61
CA ARG A 61 -6.28 12.70 -5.30
C ARG A 61 -5.80 11.83 -4.15
N LEU A 62 -6.19 10.55 -4.12
CA LEU A 62 -5.70 9.65 -3.09
C LEU A 62 -4.18 9.46 -3.17
N ALA A 63 -3.64 9.24 -4.37
CA ALA A 63 -2.21 9.05 -4.59
C ALA A 63 -1.39 10.26 -4.10
N ASN A 64 -1.86 11.48 -4.39
CA ASN A 64 -1.22 12.69 -3.90
C ASN A 64 -1.32 12.83 -2.38
N LEU A 65 -2.51 12.59 -1.80
CA LEU A 65 -2.77 12.66 -0.36
C LEU A 65 -1.82 11.75 0.45
N VAL A 66 -1.60 10.51 -0.01
CA VAL A 66 -0.75 9.55 0.73
C VAL A 66 0.73 9.68 0.41
N GLY A 67 1.08 10.40 -0.66
CA GLY A 67 2.45 10.63 -1.15
C GLY A 67 2.89 12.08 -1.00
N PRO A 68 3.01 12.87 -2.09
CA PRO A 68 3.62 14.20 -2.07
C PRO A 68 2.93 15.21 -1.13
N GLU A 69 1.62 15.08 -0.91
CA GLU A 69 0.85 15.98 -0.05
C GLU A 69 0.71 15.44 1.38
N ARG A 70 1.36 14.32 1.71
CA ARG A 70 1.21 13.63 3.00
C ARG A 70 1.34 14.57 4.20
N VAL A 71 2.30 15.50 4.18
CA VAL A 71 2.54 16.45 5.28
C VAL A 71 1.36 17.38 5.57
N ILE A 72 0.43 17.55 4.63
CA ILE A 72 -0.80 18.34 4.81
C ILE A 72 -1.88 17.52 5.54
N TYR A 73 -1.88 16.20 5.31
CA TYR A 73 -2.93 15.29 5.78
C TYR A 73 -2.54 14.50 7.03
N TYR A 74 -1.24 14.42 7.35
CA TYR A 74 -0.73 13.64 8.46
C TYR A 74 0.22 14.48 9.30
N ASP A 75 -0.18 14.79 10.53
CA ASP A 75 0.63 15.55 11.49
C ASP A 75 1.81 14.70 12.02
N GLU A 76 1.59 13.39 12.20
CA GLU A 76 2.57 12.43 12.69
C GLU A 76 3.13 11.59 11.53
N PRO A 77 4.46 11.60 11.27
CA PRO A 77 5.08 10.85 10.18
C PRO A 77 4.79 9.34 10.18
N LEU A 78 4.56 8.73 11.34
CA LEU A 78 4.23 7.31 11.45
C LEU A 78 2.77 6.99 11.11
N LYS A 79 1.85 7.97 11.08
CA LYS A 79 0.46 7.78 10.64
C LYS A 79 0.37 7.54 9.14
N GLY A 80 -0.79 7.10 8.66
CA GLY A 80 -1.08 6.88 7.24
C GLY A 80 -0.55 5.55 6.67
N LEU A 81 -0.54 5.47 5.34
CA LEU A 81 -0.05 4.30 4.60
C LEU A 81 1.47 4.32 4.45
N HIS A 82 2.11 3.16 4.57
CA HIS A 82 3.55 2.97 4.43
C HIS A 82 3.89 1.68 3.68
N TYR A 83 5.09 1.59 3.12
CA TYR A 83 5.70 0.27 2.91
C TYR A 83 6.19 -0.28 4.25
N PRO A 84 6.20 -1.61 4.46
CA PRO A 84 6.71 -2.22 5.69
C PRO A 84 8.12 -1.74 6.08
N ASP A 85 9.02 -1.65 5.10
CA ASP A 85 10.41 -1.24 5.35
C ASP A 85 10.53 0.24 5.69
N THR A 86 9.82 1.13 4.97
CA THR A 86 9.86 2.57 5.26
C THR A 86 9.23 2.87 6.61
N PHE A 87 8.18 2.13 7.01
CA PHE A 87 7.61 2.22 8.35
C PHE A 87 8.62 1.82 9.42
N ALA A 88 9.31 0.69 9.22
CA ALA A 88 10.34 0.23 10.15
C ALA A 88 11.49 1.25 10.29
N GLU A 89 11.96 1.83 9.19
CA GLU A 89 12.99 2.88 9.21
C GLU A 89 12.55 4.12 10.00
N LEU A 90 11.34 4.63 9.74
CA LEU A 90 10.78 5.77 10.45
C LEU A 90 10.59 5.47 11.94
N TRP A 91 10.07 4.28 12.26
CA TRP A 91 9.88 3.84 13.64
C TRP A 91 11.22 3.77 14.37
N ASN A 92 12.23 3.13 13.77
CA ASN A 92 13.54 2.94 14.39
C ASN A 92 14.25 4.27 14.64
N LYS A 93 14.01 5.25 13.77
CA LYS A 93 14.50 6.61 13.95
C LYS A 93 13.79 7.33 15.11
N ALA A 94 12.47 7.19 15.23
CA ALA A 94 11.69 7.84 16.28
C ALA A 94 11.81 7.14 17.65
N ASN A 95 12.00 5.82 17.65
CA ASN A 95 12.00 4.96 18.83
C ASN A 95 13.27 4.07 18.85
N PRO A 96 14.48 4.65 18.97
CA PRO A 96 15.74 3.90 18.86
C PRO A 96 15.93 2.83 19.94
N GLN A 97 15.23 2.95 21.06
CA GLN A 97 15.24 1.95 22.16
C GLN A 97 14.28 0.78 21.91
N GLN A 98 13.44 0.85 20.89
CA GLN A 98 12.42 -0.15 20.56
C GLN A 98 12.46 -0.50 19.06
N PRO A 99 13.63 -0.82 18.49
CA PRO A 99 13.76 -0.98 17.05
C PRO A 99 12.98 -2.18 16.54
N ILE A 100 12.38 -2.04 15.36
CA ILE A 100 11.79 -3.08 14.53
C ILE A 100 12.89 -3.77 13.73
N THR A 101 12.96 -5.10 13.87
CA THR A 101 13.82 -6.01 13.11
C THR A 101 12.97 -6.84 12.14
N VAL A 102 13.57 -7.62 11.24
CA VAL A 102 12.82 -8.53 10.33
C VAL A 102 11.99 -9.59 11.02
N TYR A 103 12.36 -9.96 12.23
CA TYR A 103 11.65 -10.99 12.98
C TYR A 103 10.35 -10.46 13.61
N ASP A 104 10.23 -9.14 13.76
CA ASP A 104 9.06 -8.48 14.33
C ASP A 104 7.95 -8.33 13.27
N ARG A 105 7.43 -9.45 12.77
CA ARG A 105 6.35 -9.45 11.76
C ARG A 105 5.08 -8.78 12.27
N ASP A 106 4.79 -8.94 13.56
CA ASP A 106 3.63 -8.35 14.24
C ASP A 106 3.61 -6.82 14.13
N ILE A 107 4.78 -6.17 14.23
CA ILE A 107 4.87 -4.71 14.08
C ILE A 107 5.13 -4.27 12.62
N ARG A 108 5.84 -5.06 11.81
CA ARG A 108 6.10 -4.68 10.41
C ARG A 108 4.85 -4.64 9.54
N TYR A 109 3.84 -5.43 9.87
CA TYR A 109 2.58 -5.51 9.13
C TYR A 109 1.45 -4.82 9.91
N GLN A 110 1.56 -3.51 10.14
CA GLN A 110 0.53 -2.74 10.86
C GLN A 110 -0.77 -2.61 10.07
N CYS A 111 -1.88 -2.61 10.80
CA CYS A 111 -3.20 -2.20 10.36
C CYS A 111 -4.03 -1.74 11.58
N PRO A 112 -5.16 -1.04 11.37
CA PRO A 112 -6.07 -0.67 12.46
C PRO A 112 -6.70 -1.90 13.12
N PRO A 113 -7.24 -1.79 14.36
CA PRO A 113 -7.83 -2.92 15.09
C PRO A 113 -9.03 -3.59 14.42
N SER A 114 -9.73 -2.87 13.53
CA SER A 114 -10.83 -3.38 12.71
C SER A 114 -10.37 -4.16 11.48
N TRP A 115 -9.05 -4.34 11.31
CA TRP A 115 -8.44 -5.07 10.22
C TRP A 115 -7.48 -6.13 10.76
N SER A 116 -7.23 -7.16 9.96
CA SER A 116 -6.10 -8.06 10.13
C SER A 116 -5.15 -7.92 8.95
N ASN A 117 -3.84 -7.98 9.20
CA ASN A 117 -2.80 -7.94 8.17
C ASN A 117 -1.91 -9.17 8.34
N GLY A 118 -2.03 -10.15 7.44
CA GLY A 118 -1.34 -11.42 7.62
C GLY A 118 -1.23 -12.23 6.34
N LEU A 119 -0.59 -13.41 6.47
CA LEU A 119 -0.44 -14.34 5.36
C LEU A 119 -1.68 -15.23 5.23
N LYS A 120 -2.28 -15.25 4.04
CA LYS A 120 -3.30 -16.22 3.61
C LYS A 120 -2.81 -16.86 2.30
N ASP A 121 -2.77 -18.19 2.24
CA ASP A 121 -2.25 -18.95 1.09
C ASP A 121 -0.85 -18.48 0.61
N ASN A 122 0.05 -18.15 1.54
CA ASN A 122 1.38 -17.56 1.31
C ASN A 122 1.41 -16.14 0.72
N HIS A 123 0.26 -15.44 0.73
CA HIS A 123 0.16 -14.08 0.25
C HIS A 123 -0.19 -13.11 1.37
N GLN A 124 0.38 -11.91 1.35
CA GLN A 124 0.00 -10.86 2.28
C GLN A 124 -1.42 -10.36 1.94
N VAL A 125 -2.27 -10.29 2.97
CA VAL A 125 -3.67 -9.91 2.85
C VAL A 125 -4.09 -9.03 4.02
N LEU A 126 -4.69 -7.89 3.70
CA LEU A 126 -5.51 -7.10 4.61
C LEU A 126 -6.94 -7.59 4.54
N THR A 127 -7.54 -7.92 5.68
CA THR A 127 -8.93 -8.35 5.78
C THR A 127 -9.68 -7.42 6.72
N TYR A 128 -10.84 -6.92 6.28
CA TYR A 128 -11.69 -6.10 7.13
C TYR A 128 -12.51 -6.97 8.08
N GLU A 129 -12.31 -6.77 9.38
CA GLU A 129 -12.93 -7.51 10.48
C GLU A 129 -13.90 -6.66 11.30
N GLY A 130 -14.05 -5.38 10.93
CA GLY A 130 -14.96 -4.45 11.58
C GLY A 130 -16.43 -4.71 11.21
N GLU A 131 -17.32 -4.21 12.05
CA GLU A 131 -18.77 -4.29 11.84
C GLU A 131 -19.35 -3.02 11.22
N ALA A 132 -18.58 -1.93 11.22
CA ALA A 132 -18.99 -0.68 10.57
C ALA A 132 -19.03 -0.83 9.03
N PRO A 133 -19.73 0.04 8.30
CA PRO A 133 -19.71 0.03 6.84
C PRO A 133 -18.29 0.12 6.27
N LEU A 134 -18.05 -0.50 5.11
CA LEU A 134 -16.70 -0.60 4.52
C LEU A 134 -16.02 0.76 4.33
N GLY A 135 -16.77 1.83 4.00
CA GLY A 135 -16.20 3.18 3.90
C GLY A 135 -15.52 3.66 5.18
N HIS A 136 -16.03 3.27 6.36
CA HIS A 136 -15.38 3.51 7.65
C HIS A 136 -14.08 2.72 7.78
N GLY A 137 -14.10 1.42 7.46
CA GLY A 137 -12.89 0.59 7.47
C GLY A 137 -11.80 1.15 6.57
N LEU A 138 -12.15 1.60 5.36
CA LEU A 138 -11.21 2.24 4.44
C LEU A 138 -10.65 3.56 4.99
N ASN A 139 -11.47 4.37 5.67
CA ASN A 139 -10.98 5.56 6.37
C ASN A 139 -9.97 5.17 7.47
N GLU A 140 -10.22 4.11 8.23
CA GLU A 140 -9.31 3.65 9.28
C GLU A 140 -7.95 3.22 8.72
N LEU A 141 -7.92 2.49 7.59
CA LEU A 141 -6.66 2.18 6.89
C LEU A 141 -5.89 3.45 6.52
N LEU A 142 -6.59 4.44 5.96
CA LEU A 142 -5.97 5.70 5.57
C LEU A 142 -5.50 6.54 6.75
N LYS A 143 -6.14 6.45 7.92
CA LYS A 143 -5.65 7.08 9.17
C LYS A 143 -4.35 6.44 9.62
N GLY A 144 -4.27 5.11 9.54
CA GLY A 144 -3.07 4.34 9.86
C GLY A 144 -2.60 4.46 11.33
N PRO A 145 -1.40 3.95 11.65
CA PRO A 145 -0.42 3.38 10.73
C PRO A 145 -0.97 2.15 10.00
N THR A 146 -0.66 2.00 8.73
CA THR A 146 -0.99 0.82 7.94
C THR A 146 0.13 0.56 6.95
N THR A 147 0.60 -0.68 6.89
CA THR A 147 1.65 -1.07 5.96
C THR A 147 1.09 -1.95 4.86
N ILE A 148 1.37 -1.58 3.61
CA ILE A 148 0.93 -2.28 2.41
C ILE A 148 2.07 -2.38 1.40
N ASP A 149 1.97 -3.30 0.46
CA ASP A 149 2.84 -3.34 -0.72
C ASP A 149 2.17 -2.71 -1.96
N CYS A 150 2.90 -2.71 -3.07
CA CYS A 150 2.41 -2.14 -4.32
C CYS A 150 1.24 -2.92 -4.95
N GLY A 151 1.12 -4.23 -4.70
CA GLY A 151 -0.03 -5.02 -5.17
C GLY A 151 -1.30 -4.70 -4.38
N MET A 152 -1.18 -4.57 -3.07
CA MET A 152 -2.27 -4.11 -2.20
C MET A 152 -2.68 -2.67 -2.51
N TRP A 153 -1.71 -1.82 -2.83
CA TRP A 153 -1.97 -0.44 -3.24
C TRP A 153 -2.88 -0.34 -4.46
N VAL A 154 -2.58 -1.07 -5.54
CA VAL A 154 -3.38 -0.94 -6.76
C VAL A 154 -4.84 -1.31 -6.49
N ALA A 155 -5.10 -2.36 -5.69
CA ALA A 155 -6.45 -2.72 -5.28
C ALA A 155 -7.12 -1.61 -4.43
N LEU A 156 -6.42 -1.08 -3.42
CA LEU A 156 -6.92 0.01 -2.59
C LEU A 156 -7.26 1.27 -3.41
N LEU A 157 -6.39 1.63 -4.35
CA LEU A 157 -6.53 2.80 -5.21
C LEU A 157 -7.81 2.71 -6.06
N LEU A 158 -8.08 1.54 -6.64
CA LEU A 158 -9.28 1.32 -7.44
C LEU A 158 -10.55 1.40 -6.60
N TRP A 159 -10.56 0.77 -5.42
CA TRP A 159 -11.69 0.84 -4.48
C TRP A 159 -11.99 2.27 -4.03
N MET A 160 -10.95 3.06 -3.76
CA MET A 160 -11.10 4.45 -3.38
C MET A 160 -11.51 5.34 -4.55
N GLY A 161 -11.10 5.03 -5.78
CA GLY A 161 -11.63 5.67 -6.98
C GLY A 161 -13.14 5.44 -7.12
N ILE A 162 -13.62 4.21 -6.86
CA ILE A 162 -15.04 3.87 -6.92
C ILE A 162 -15.79 4.68 -5.86
N ARG A 163 -15.30 4.65 -4.62
CA ARG A 163 -15.88 5.38 -3.51
C ARG A 163 -15.92 6.90 -3.74
N TYR A 164 -14.86 7.47 -4.31
CA TYR A 164 -14.80 8.88 -4.68
C TYR A 164 -15.89 9.25 -5.70
N LEU A 165 -16.09 8.38 -6.69
CA LEU A 165 -17.08 8.59 -7.75
C LEU A 165 -18.52 8.60 -7.19
N ILE A 166 -18.87 7.57 -6.41
CA ILE A 166 -20.27 7.28 -6.10
C ILE A 166 -20.74 7.72 -4.71
N GLY A 167 -19.82 8.07 -3.81
CA GLY A 167 -20.16 8.47 -2.44
C GLY A 167 -20.46 7.30 -1.50
N ASP A 168 -20.43 7.56 -0.19
CA ASP A 168 -20.59 6.51 0.83
C ASP A 168 -21.98 5.86 0.81
N ASP A 169 -23.05 6.64 0.58
CA ASP A 169 -24.42 6.13 0.59
C ASP A 169 -24.61 5.01 -0.44
N LEU A 170 -24.17 5.24 -1.68
CA LEU A 170 -24.27 4.23 -2.73
C LEU A 170 -23.20 3.15 -2.59
N PHE A 171 -21.99 3.52 -2.17
CA PHE A 171 -20.91 2.56 -1.92
C PHE A 171 -21.35 1.49 -0.91
N HIS A 172 -22.00 1.88 0.19
CA HIS A 172 -22.49 0.92 1.21
C HIS A 172 -23.73 0.16 0.74
N ALA A 173 -24.55 0.75 -0.13
CA ALA A 173 -25.71 0.07 -0.69
C ALA A 173 -25.34 -1.03 -1.69
N ILE A 174 -24.31 -0.80 -2.52
CA ILE A 174 -23.84 -1.74 -3.54
C ILE A 174 -22.91 -2.79 -2.94
N PHE A 175 -21.91 -2.36 -2.16
CA PHE A 175 -20.83 -3.22 -1.70
C PHE A 175 -21.06 -3.70 -0.28
N LYS A 176 -21.85 -4.78 -0.17
CA LYS A 176 -22.16 -5.44 1.10
C LYS A 176 -21.26 -6.66 1.28
N PHE A 177 -20.30 -6.53 2.18
CA PHE A 177 -19.44 -7.63 2.58
C PHE A 177 -19.82 -8.08 3.98
N GLU A 178 -19.86 -9.39 4.19
CA GLU A 178 -19.86 -9.95 5.54
C GLU A 178 -18.53 -9.63 6.23
N LYS A 179 -18.50 -9.71 7.56
CA LYS A 179 -17.26 -9.59 8.32
C LYS A 179 -16.23 -10.60 7.79
N GLY A 180 -15.02 -10.12 7.50
CA GLY A 180 -13.96 -10.93 6.90
C GLY A 180 -14.10 -11.14 5.38
N GLY A 181 -15.19 -10.68 4.76
CA GLY A 181 -15.48 -10.87 3.33
C GLY A 181 -14.85 -9.84 2.41
N PHE A 182 -14.38 -8.71 2.93
CA PHE A 182 -13.62 -7.73 2.16
C PHE A 182 -12.12 -7.90 2.40
N ILE A 183 -11.36 -8.02 1.31
CA ILE A 183 -9.91 -8.18 1.35
C ILE A 183 -9.19 -7.25 0.38
N ILE A 184 -7.96 -6.91 0.73
CA ILE A 184 -6.97 -6.27 -0.15
C ILE A 184 -5.71 -7.15 -0.09
N THR A 185 -5.26 -7.67 -1.23
CA THR A 185 -4.15 -8.63 -1.32
C THR A 185 -3.05 -8.13 -2.24
N GLN A 186 -1.85 -8.69 -2.08
CA GLN A 186 -0.74 -8.47 -3.02
C GLN A 186 -1.00 -9.07 -4.42
N ASN A 187 -1.86 -10.10 -4.54
CA ASN A 187 -2.22 -10.72 -5.82
C ASN A 187 -3.34 -9.95 -6.52
N TRP A 188 -2.93 -8.93 -7.26
CA TRP A 188 -3.85 -8.07 -8.01
C TRP A 188 -4.29 -8.67 -9.36
N ASP A 189 -3.51 -9.63 -9.90
CA ASP A 189 -3.60 -10.15 -11.27
C ASP A 189 -4.39 -11.46 -11.40
N GLU A 190 -5.02 -11.91 -10.32
CA GLU A 190 -5.82 -13.13 -10.27
C GLU A 190 -7.23 -12.83 -9.75
N PRO A 191 -8.26 -13.55 -10.22
CA PRO A 191 -9.59 -13.45 -9.62
C PRO A 191 -9.55 -13.93 -8.17
N ILE A 192 -10.50 -13.45 -7.37
CA ILE A 192 -10.73 -13.99 -6.02
C ILE A 192 -10.88 -15.51 -6.08
N ASN A 193 -10.13 -16.22 -5.23
CA ASN A 193 -10.19 -17.66 -5.15
C ASN A 193 -11.54 -18.14 -4.60
N LYS A 194 -11.83 -19.44 -4.74
CA LYS A 194 -13.11 -20.02 -4.28
C LYS A 194 -13.36 -19.84 -2.78
N ALA A 195 -12.31 -19.71 -1.98
CA ALA A 195 -12.40 -19.54 -0.54
C ALA A 195 -12.63 -18.07 -0.13
N GLY A 196 -12.53 -17.11 -1.05
CA GLY A 196 -12.62 -15.68 -0.75
C GLY A 196 -11.42 -15.14 0.04
N THR A 197 -10.29 -15.84 0.05
CA THR A 197 -9.14 -15.53 0.94
C THR A 197 -8.04 -14.74 0.26
N VAL A 198 -7.85 -14.91 -1.05
CA VAL A 198 -6.79 -14.31 -1.87
C VAL A 198 -7.32 -14.05 -3.28
N GLY A 199 -6.81 -12.99 -3.91
CA GLY A 199 -7.13 -12.54 -5.26
C GLY A 199 -7.83 -11.18 -5.27
N ASN A 200 -8.06 -10.63 -6.46
CA ASN A 200 -8.61 -9.30 -6.63
C ASN A 200 -10.13 -9.34 -6.81
N LEU A 201 -10.87 -8.74 -5.88
CA LEU A 201 -12.33 -8.61 -5.92
C LEU A 201 -12.82 -7.82 -7.15
N LEU A 202 -11.96 -6.95 -7.69
CA LEU A 202 -12.26 -6.17 -8.89
C LEU A 202 -11.68 -6.77 -10.17
N TYR A 203 -11.08 -7.97 -10.11
CA TYR A 203 -10.46 -8.63 -11.27
C TYR A 203 -11.36 -8.65 -12.53
N PRO A 204 -12.68 -8.92 -12.45
CA PRO A 204 -13.52 -8.96 -13.64
C PRO A 204 -13.71 -7.61 -14.35
N PHE A 205 -13.39 -6.50 -13.70
CA PHE A 205 -13.65 -5.14 -14.20
C PHE A 205 -12.45 -4.49 -14.89
N TYR A 206 -11.26 -5.07 -14.77
CA TYR A 206 -10.02 -4.55 -15.35
C TYR A 206 -9.39 -5.56 -16.30
N ASP A 207 -8.56 -5.07 -17.22
CA ASP A 207 -7.93 -5.90 -18.25
C ASP A 207 -7.22 -7.11 -17.63
N SER A 208 -7.44 -8.28 -18.21
CA SER A 208 -6.79 -9.50 -17.75
C SER A 208 -5.29 -9.41 -17.99
N PRO A 209 -4.44 -9.48 -16.94
CA PRO A 209 -2.99 -9.42 -17.09
C PRO A 209 -2.45 -10.62 -17.88
N SER A 210 -3.21 -11.72 -17.91
CA SER A 210 -2.89 -12.91 -18.71
C SER A 210 -2.94 -12.66 -20.21
N LEU A 211 -3.78 -11.73 -20.69
CA LEU A 211 -3.82 -11.35 -22.11
C LEU A 211 -2.57 -10.53 -22.51
N HIS A 212 -1.98 -9.77 -21.57
CA HIS A 212 -0.73 -9.04 -21.81
C HIS A 212 0.51 -9.94 -21.90
N LYS A 213 0.50 -11.15 -21.30
CA LYS A 213 1.58 -12.14 -21.51
C LYS A 213 1.61 -12.68 -22.94
N ILE A 214 0.51 -12.63 -23.67
CA ILE A 214 0.38 -13.12 -25.06
C ILE A 214 0.51 -11.97 -26.07
N ALA A 215 0.10 -10.76 -25.70
CA ALA A 215 0.08 -9.60 -26.57
C ALA A 215 1.15 -8.55 -26.16
N TYR A 216 2.42 -8.82 -26.45
CA TYR A 216 3.51 -7.82 -26.37
C TYR A 216 3.32 -6.60 -27.31
N PHE A 217 2.29 -6.61 -28.16
CA PHE A 217 2.12 -5.66 -29.28
C PHE A 217 0.75 -5.00 -29.38
N TRP A 218 -0.18 -5.27 -28.46
CA TRP A 218 -1.45 -4.56 -28.45
C TRP A 218 -1.40 -3.53 -27.33
N GLU A 219 -1.14 -2.28 -27.70
CA GLU A 219 -1.45 -1.14 -26.84
C GLU A 219 -2.93 -1.26 -26.50
N SER A 220 -3.24 -1.69 -25.27
CA SER A 220 -4.64 -1.81 -24.84
C SER A 220 -5.29 -0.44 -25.01
N GLN A 221 -6.46 -0.42 -25.66
CA GLN A 221 -7.24 0.80 -25.88
C GLN A 221 -7.95 1.27 -24.60
N THR A 222 -7.80 0.54 -23.48
CA THR A 222 -8.37 0.96 -22.20
C THR A 222 -7.53 2.09 -21.62
N ARG A 223 -8.21 3.16 -21.20
CA ARG A 223 -7.55 4.31 -20.57
C ARG A 223 -6.91 3.97 -19.23
N ILE A 224 -7.43 2.95 -18.53
CA ILE A 224 -7.00 2.57 -17.18
C ILE A 224 -6.56 1.12 -17.19
N GLN A 225 -5.30 0.87 -16.82
CA GLN A 225 -4.68 -0.46 -16.83
C GLN A 225 -3.93 -0.68 -15.53
N ILE A 226 -3.95 -1.91 -14.99
CA ILE A 226 -3.06 -2.30 -13.90
C ILE A 226 -1.86 -3.04 -14.53
N LYS A 227 -0.65 -2.63 -14.19
CA LYS A 227 0.58 -3.22 -14.73
C LYS A 227 1.57 -3.57 -13.64
N THR A 228 2.40 -4.59 -13.91
CA THR A 228 3.66 -4.80 -13.22
C THR A 228 4.78 -4.31 -14.12
N ILE A 229 5.58 -3.36 -13.63
CA ILE A 229 6.81 -2.94 -14.29
C ILE A 229 7.97 -3.56 -13.53
N HIS A 230 8.72 -4.44 -14.19
CA HIS A 230 9.88 -5.09 -13.58
C HIS A 230 11.08 -4.15 -13.59
N ASN A 231 11.88 -4.20 -12.53
CA ASN A 231 13.20 -3.59 -12.52
C ASN A 231 14.14 -4.39 -13.44
N HIS A 232 15.39 -3.93 -13.58
CA HIS A 232 16.42 -4.60 -14.34
C HIS A 232 16.51 -6.10 -14.01
N GLU A 233 16.69 -6.96 -15.02
CA GLU A 233 16.66 -8.42 -14.87
C GLU A 233 17.64 -8.95 -13.80
N SER A 234 18.78 -8.29 -13.64
CA SER A 234 19.81 -8.62 -12.66
C SER A 234 19.60 -7.97 -11.29
N TYR A 235 18.47 -7.31 -11.05
CA TYR A 235 18.19 -6.62 -9.78
C TYR A 235 18.39 -7.55 -8.58
N LEU A 236 17.80 -8.74 -8.60
CA LEU A 236 17.91 -9.67 -7.48
C LEU A 236 19.33 -10.26 -7.32
N ALA A 237 20.14 -10.30 -8.39
CA ALA A 237 21.54 -10.71 -8.27
C ALA A 237 22.39 -9.66 -7.55
N LYS A 238 21.99 -8.38 -7.63
CA LYS A 238 22.64 -7.26 -6.94
C LYS A 238 22.04 -7.01 -5.55
N HIS A 239 20.73 -7.22 -5.41
CA HIS A 239 19.91 -6.92 -4.24
C HIS A 239 19.08 -8.16 -3.85
N LEU A 240 19.72 -9.15 -3.24
CA LEU A 240 19.11 -10.46 -2.93
C LEU A 240 17.85 -10.34 -2.04
N GLY A 241 17.84 -9.36 -1.14
CA GLY A 241 16.71 -9.06 -0.25
C GLY A 241 15.88 -7.86 -0.69
N GLY A 242 16.30 -7.15 -1.73
CA GLY A 242 15.68 -5.92 -2.17
C GLY A 242 14.22 -6.09 -2.59
N LEU A 243 13.35 -5.21 -2.08
CA LEU A 243 11.92 -5.22 -2.38
C LEU A 243 11.55 -4.47 -3.69
N ARG A 244 12.50 -3.75 -4.31
CA ARG A 244 12.28 -2.95 -5.52
C ARG A 244 12.53 -3.71 -6.83
N ARG A 245 12.29 -5.03 -6.83
CA ARG A 245 12.43 -5.87 -8.04
C ARG A 245 11.37 -5.57 -9.11
N LEU A 246 10.25 -4.98 -8.71
CA LEU A 246 9.13 -4.59 -9.54
C LEU A 246 8.34 -3.47 -8.86
N GLU A 247 7.47 -2.82 -9.62
CA GLU A 247 6.44 -1.90 -9.14
C GLU A 247 5.10 -2.26 -9.79
N ASN A 248 4.06 -2.45 -8.98
CA ASN A 248 2.69 -2.55 -9.49
C ASN A 248 2.08 -1.15 -9.55
N VAL A 249 1.47 -0.81 -10.67
CA VAL A 249 1.04 0.54 -11.00
C VAL A 249 -0.36 0.54 -11.61
N VAL A 250 -1.11 1.63 -11.41
CA VAL A 250 -2.28 1.93 -12.23
C VAL A 250 -1.84 2.93 -13.29
N GLN A 251 -1.78 2.48 -14.55
CA GLN A 251 -1.56 3.35 -15.69
C GLN A 251 -2.87 4.02 -16.09
N VAL A 252 -2.83 5.34 -16.27
CA VAL A 252 -3.93 6.14 -16.82
C VAL A 252 -3.40 6.92 -18.01
N ASP A 253 -3.88 6.60 -19.21
CA ASP A 253 -3.33 7.14 -20.45
C ASP A 253 -1.79 6.92 -20.46
N ASP A 254 -0.96 7.97 -20.46
CA ASP A 254 0.52 7.88 -20.40
C ASP A 254 1.12 8.03 -18.98
N ASP A 255 0.28 8.28 -17.98
CA ASP A 255 0.68 8.48 -16.59
C ASP A 255 0.67 7.15 -15.81
N TYR A 256 1.61 7.01 -14.88
CA TYR A 256 1.74 5.87 -13.97
C TYR A 256 1.52 6.33 -12.54
N ILE A 257 0.40 5.92 -11.94
CA ILE A 257 0.10 6.18 -10.53
C ILE A 257 0.76 5.09 -9.68
N ILE A 258 1.68 5.51 -8.83
CA ILE A 258 2.48 4.64 -7.96
C ILE A 258 2.16 4.90 -6.49
N PHE A 259 2.53 3.95 -5.64
CA PHE A 259 2.61 4.17 -4.21
C PHE A 259 4.03 4.49 -3.82
N ASP A 260 4.30 5.70 -3.35
CA ASP A 260 5.53 5.96 -2.63
C ASP A 260 5.33 7.12 -1.66
N PRO A 261 5.01 6.81 -0.39
CA PRO A 261 4.80 7.83 0.64
C PRO A 261 5.95 8.80 0.83
N GLY A 262 7.18 8.43 0.43
CA GLY A 262 8.37 9.27 0.55
C GLY A 262 8.75 10.00 -0.72
N ALA A 263 8.08 9.76 -1.85
CA ALA A 263 8.43 10.38 -3.11
C ALA A 263 7.86 11.79 -3.25
N PRO A 264 8.57 12.69 -3.95
CA PRO A 264 8.06 14.04 -4.26
C PRO A 264 6.90 14.04 -5.26
N GLN A 265 6.60 12.90 -5.90
CA GLN A 265 5.54 12.74 -6.88
C GLN A 265 4.99 11.31 -6.79
N ALA A 266 3.66 11.16 -6.88
CA ALA A 266 2.97 9.87 -6.94
C ALA A 266 2.51 9.48 -8.36
N ILE A 267 2.60 10.41 -9.31
CA ILE A 267 2.19 10.21 -10.70
C ILE A 267 3.42 10.49 -11.56
N LEU A 268 3.85 9.50 -12.33
CA LEU A 268 5.08 9.56 -13.13
C LEU A 268 4.78 9.32 -14.60
N SER A 269 5.59 9.91 -15.48
CA SER A 269 5.69 9.40 -16.85
C SER A 269 6.37 8.04 -16.88
N ARG A 270 6.28 7.33 -18.02
CA ARG A 270 7.04 6.09 -18.23
C ARG A 270 8.53 6.24 -17.92
N SER A 271 9.16 7.29 -18.47
CA SER A 271 10.59 7.54 -18.25
C SER A 271 10.90 7.85 -16.79
N GLY A 272 10.01 8.54 -16.07
CA GLY A 272 10.17 8.80 -14.64
C GLY A 272 10.09 7.52 -13.81
N LEU A 273 9.20 6.59 -14.17
CA LEU A 273 9.11 5.29 -13.52
C LEU A 273 10.35 4.42 -13.81
N GLU A 274 10.82 4.39 -15.05
CA GLU A 274 12.05 3.70 -15.43
C GLU A 274 13.27 4.27 -14.69
N GLU A 275 13.39 5.59 -14.59
CA GLU A 275 14.45 6.25 -13.82
C GLU A 275 14.38 5.89 -12.33
N LYS A 276 13.18 5.86 -11.74
CA LYS A 276 12.96 5.44 -10.35
C LYS A 276 13.46 4.02 -10.11
N LEU A 277 13.09 3.08 -10.98
CA LEU A 277 13.53 1.68 -10.88
C LEU A 277 15.04 1.55 -11.04
N MET A 278 15.63 2.26 -12.01
CA MET A 278 17.07 2.27 -12.22
C MET A 278 17.83 2.94 -11.07
N LYS A 279 17.29 3.96 -10.41
CA LYS A 279 17.85 4.51 -9.18
C LYS A 279 17.89 3.47 -8.07
N ALA A 280 16.81 2.70 -7.89
CA ALA A 280 16.77 1.62 -6.92
C ALA A 280 17.77 0.50 -7.27
N TYR A 281 17.90 0.13 -8.55
CA TYR A 281 18.92 -0.82 -9.02
C TYR A 281 20.35 -0.31 -8.76
N ASN A 282 20.59 0.99 -8.90
CA ASN A 282 21.93 1.58 -8.73
C ASN A 282 22.26 1.92 -7.28
N ALA A 283 21.29 1.88 -6.37
CA ALA A 283 21.51 2.15 -4.95
C ALA A 283 22.51 1.16 -4.33
N PRO A 284 23.20 1.55 -3.23
CA PRO A 284 23.94 0.60 -2.41
C PRO A 284 23.02 -0.48 -1.86
N GLN A 285 23.60 -1.63 -1.50
CA GLN A 285 22.86 -2.68 -0.79
C GLN A 285 22.27 -2.13 0.52
N SER A 286 21.00 -2.43 0.73
CA SER A 286 20.23 -2.06 1.90
C SER A 286 20.43 -3.05 3.05
N PHE A 287 19.86 -2.74 4.21
CA PHE A 287 19.85 -3.69 5.33
C PHE A 287 19.09 -4.98 4.98
N ALA A 288 17.97 -4.86 4.24
CA ALA A 288 17.20 -6.00 3.75
C ALA A 288 18.03 -6.93 2.85
N ASP A 289 18.97 -6.37 2.06
CA ASP A 289 19.89 -7.16 1.25
C ASP A 289 20.84 -8.00 2.11
N ALA A 290 21.35 -7.42 3.20
CA ALA A 290 22.21 -8.12 4.13
C ALA A 290 21.46 -9.24 4.87
N GLU A 291 20.18 -9.05 5.21
CA GLU A 291 19.38 -10.02 5.96
C GLU A 291 19.10 -11.32 5.19
N ARG A 292 19.11 -11.31 3.85
CA ARG A 292 18.94 -12.52 3.03
C ARG A 292 20.24 -13.24 2.67
N THR A 293 21.39 -12.68 3.02
CA THR A 293 22.70 -13.31 2.81
C THR A 293 23.15 -14.22 3.95
N TRP A 294 22.37 -14.33 5.04
CA TRP A 294 22.65 -15.17 6.21
C TRP A 294 21.70 -16.36 6.30
#